data_AF-A0A2D7B1F4-F1
#
_entry.id   AF-A0A2D7B1F4-F1
#
_cell.length_a   1.000
_cell.length_b   1.000
_cell.length_c   1.000
_cell.angle_alpha   90.00
_cell.angle_beta   90.00
_cell.angle_gamma   90.00
#
_symmetry.space_group_name_H-M   'P 1'
#
loop_
_entity.id
_entity.type
_entity.pdbx_description
1 polymer ?
#
loop_
_entity_poly.entity_id
_entity_poly.type
_entity_poly.pdbx_seq_one_letter_code
_entity_poly.pdbx_strand_id
1 'polypeptide(L)'
;ESLPDEIKTRIDNEMTALKSLYLRHPQFRHEIDFICKRKSVMERQFQYSDIHDKIASKIAYESMFLGGSLTLYMEVRDAMTRTGVDQLIEADFAHALKDRKHAMKALLDAPGDAIDAETRSLFYFSQERVEFS
;
A
#
# COMPACT_ATOMS: atom_id res chain seq x y z
N GLU A 1 25.03 -9.48 10.17
CA GLU A 1 25.70 -8.52 9.26
C GLU A 1 24.67 -7.88 8.36
N SER A 2 24.83 -6.60 8.00
CA SER A 2 23.90 -5.90 7.11
C SER A 2 24.22 -6.19 5.65
N LEU A 3 23.18 -6.37 4.84
CA LEU A 3 23.30 -6.40 3.38
C LEU A 3 23.97 -5.09 2.90
N PRO A 4 25.00 -5.14 2.03
CA PRO A 4 25.61 -3.92 1.49
C PRO A 4 24.61 -3.04 0.76
N ASP A 5 24.75 -1.72 0.88
CA ASP A 5 23.83 -0.74 0.27
C ASP A 5 23.78 -0.85 -1.27
N GLU A 6 24.89 -1.27 -1.89
CA GLU A 6 24.95 -1.54 -3.32
C GLU A 6 24.00 -2.67 -3.73
N ILE A 7 23.98 -3.76 -2.96
CA ILE A 7 23.10 -4.90 -3.23
C ILE A 7 21.64 -4.51 -3.01
N LYS A 8 21.35 -3.74 -1.96
CA LYS A 8 20.01 -3.21 -1.70
C LYS A 8 19.52 -2.33 -2.86
N THR A 9 20.35 -1.40 -3.31
CA THR A 9 20.04 -0.51 -4.44
C THR A 9 19.79 -1.30 -5.72
N ARG A 10 20.59 -2.34 -5.95
CA ARG A 10 20.39 -3.23 -7.10
C ARG A 10 19.05 -3.97 -7.04
N ILE A 11 18.68 -4.52 -5.87
CA ILE A 11 17.37 -5.18 -5.69
C ILE A 11 16.25 -4.18 -5.94
N ASP A 12 16.32 -2.99 -5.37
CA ASP A 12 15.28 -1.96 -5.55
C ASP A 12 15.11 -1.58 -7.04
N ASN A 13 16.21 -1.43 -7.78
CA ASN A 13 16.18 -1.13 -9.22
C ASN A 13 15.57 -2.28 -10.04
N GLU A 14 15.97 -3.52 -9.77
CA GLU A 14 15.44 -4.70 -10.48
C GLU A 14 13.94 -4.89 -10.21
N MET A 15 13.51 -4.74 -8.95
CA MET A 15 12.11 -4.83 -8.57
C MET A 15 11.26 -3.69 -9.16
N THR A 16 11.81 -2.48 -9.25
CA THR A 16 11.14 -1.35 -9.90
C THR A 16 10.95 -1.59 -11.40
N ALA A 17 11.97 -2.11 -12.08
CA ALA A 17 11.87 -2.48 -13.50
C ALA A 17 10.82 -3.58 -13.72
N LEU A 18 10.78 -4.58 -12.84
CA LEU A 18 9.77 -5.63 -12.86
C LEU A 18 8.35 -5.09 -12.65
N LYS A 19 8.15 -4.22 -11.65
CA LYS A 19 6.88 -3.53 -11.41
C LYS A 19 6.41 -2.80 -12.67
N SER A 20 7.29 -2.03 -13.30
CA SER A 20 6.98 -1.29 -14.54
C SER A 20 6.61 -2.23 -15.69
N LEU A 21 7.29 -3.36 -15.84
CA LEU A 21 7.00 -4.35 -16.88
C LEU A 21 5.59 -4.93 -16.69
N TYR A 22 5.28 -5.44 -15.51
CA TYR A 22 3.99 -6.10 -15.24
C TYR A 22 2.80 -5.15 -15.30
N LEU A 23 2.98 -3.91 -14.83
CA LEU A 23 1.94 -2.90 -14.87
C LEU A 23 1.57 -2.51 -16.31
N ARG A 24 2.56 -2.44 -17.21
CA ARG A 24 2.37 -2.02 -18.61
C ARG A 24 2.11 -3.17 -19.57
N HIS A 25 2.39 -4.41 -19.17
CA HIS A 25 2.24 -5.56 -20.07
C HIS A 25 0.76 -5.78 -20.41
N PRO A 26 0.37 -5.83 -21.71
CA PRO A 26 -1.03 -5.89 -22.12
C PRO A 26 -1.83 -7.06 -21.56
N GLN A 27 -1.16 -8.19 -21.29
CA GLN A 27 -1.79 -9.41 -20.79
C GLN A 27 -1.84 -9.53 -19.26
N PHE A 28 -0.96 -8.82 -18.53
CA PHE A 28 -0.90 -8.93 -17.07
C PHE A 28 -1.62 -7.74 -16.44
N ARG A 29 -1.13 -6.50 -16.67
CA ARG A 29 -1.67 -5.29 -16.05
C ARG A 29 -1.82 -5.42 -14.53
N HIS A 30 -0.89 -6.13 -13.91
CA HIS A 30 -0.87 -6.35 -12.46
C HIS A 30 0.06 -5.33 -11.80
N GLU A 31 -0.38 -4.80 -10.67
CA GLU A 31 0.49 -4.06 -9.77
C GLU A 31 1.31 -5.03 -8.91
N ILE A 32 2.61 -4.75 -8.78
CA ILE A 32 3.50 -5.45 -7.85
C ILE A 32 3.95 -4.44 -6.82
N ASP A 33 3.69 -4.72 -5.56
CA ASP A 33 4.26 -3.98 -4.44
C ASP A 33 5.33 -4.80 -3.74
N PHE A 34 6.41 -4.12 -3.35
CA PHE A 34 7.55 -4.75 -2.72
C PHE A 34 8.18 -3.82 -1.69
N ILE A 35 8.92 -4.41 -0.76
CA ILE A 35 9.75 -3.71 0.20
C ILE A 35 11.10 -4.42 0.32
N CYS A 36 12.20 -3.68 0.20
CA CYS A 36 13.56 -4.16 0.49
C CYS A 36 14.13 -3.41 1.69
N LYS A 37 13.96 -3.96 2.90
CA LYS A 37 14.31 -3.27 4.14
C LYS A 37 14.84 -4.23 5.20
N ARG A 38 15.57 -3.67 6.17
CA ARG A 38 15.98 -4.42 7.37
C ARG A 38 14.77 -4.74 8.23
N LYS A 39 14.77 -5.91 8.89
CA LYS A 39 13.73 -6.31 9.84
C LYS A 39 13.46 -5.23 10.90
N SER A 40 14.51 -4.66 11.49
CA SER A 40 14.36 -3.60 12.50
C SER A 40 13.67 -2.33 11.97
N VAL A 41 13.88 -2.00 10.69
CA VAL A 41 13.13 -0.91 10.05
C VAL A 41 11.68 -1.31 9.91
N MET A 42 11.40 -2.53 9.44
CA MET A 42 10.02 -3.03 9.32
C MET A 42 9.27 -2.99 10.65
N GLU A 43 9.90 -3.45 11.73
CA GLU A 43 9.32 -3.42 13.08
C GLU A 43 9.04 -2.00 13.57
N ARG A 44 9.90 -1.02 13.25
CA ARG A 44 9.64 0.40 13.55
C ARG A 44 8.46 0.94 12.75
N GLN A 45 8.27 0.49 11.51
CA GLN A 45 7.16 0.95 10.68
C GLN A 45 5.81 0.38 11.12
N PHE A 46 5.80 -0.71 11.88
CA PHE A 46 4.58 -1.21 12.53
C PHE A 46 4.04 -0.29 13.63
N GLN A 47 4.74 0.81 13.98
CA GLN A 47 4.15 1.88 14.78
C GLN A 47 3.04 2.64 14.03
N TYR A 48 2.95 2.49 12.70
CA TYR A 48 1.84 2.97 11.89
C TYR A 48 1.57 4.49 12.02
N SER A 49 2.63 5.27 12.25
CA SER A 49 2.53 6.67 12.68
C SER A 49 2.37 7.67 11.54
N ASP A 50 2.92 7.35 10.37
CA ASP A 50 2.93 8.22 9.20
C ASP A 50 2.52 7.44 7.94
N ILE A 51 2.34 8.14 6.82
CA ILE A 51 1.90 7.51 5.57
C ILE A 51 2.89 6.45 5.05
N HIS A 52 4.20 6.64 5.24
CA HIS A 52 5.22 5.69 4.80
C HIS A 52 5.20 4.41 5.63
N ASP A 53 4.87 4.52 6.91
CA ASP A 53 4.62 3.38 7.80
C ASP A 53 3.37 2.63 7.41
N LYS A 54 2.29 3.35 7.13
CA LYS A 54 1.04 2.73 6.68
C LYS A 54 1.24 1.91 5.41
N ILE A 55 1.90 2.51 4.41
CA ILE A 55 2.20 1.84 3.13
C ILE A 55 3.05 0.59 3.36
N ALA A 56 4.17 0.71 4.09
CA ALA A 56 5.04 -0.44 4.33
C ALA A 56 4.33 -1.56 5.10
N SER A 57 3.56 -1.21 6.13
CA SER A 57 2.82 -2.17 6.96
C SER A 57 1.74 -2.87 6.15
N LYS A 58 1.03 -2.15 5.28
CA LYS A 58 0.04 -2.73 4.35
C LYS A 58 0.68 -3.71 3.37
N ILE A 59 1.81 -3.34 2.75
CA ILE A 59 2.53 -4.24 1.83
C ILE A 59 2.94 -5.53 2.55
N ALA A 60 3.44 -5.43 3.79
CA ALA A 60 3.78 -6.61 4.58
C ALA A 60 2.53 -7.42 4.98
N TYR A 61 1.40 -6.76 5.25
CA TYR A 61 0.15 -7.39 5.66
C TYR A 61 -0.45 -8.22 4.52
N GLU A 62 -0.45 -7.68 3.31
CA GLU A 62 -0.95 -8.32 2.08
C GLU A 62 0.06 -9.31 1.47
N SER A 63 1.30 -9.33 1.97
CA SER A 63 2.35 -10.18 1.41
C SER A 63 2.10 -11.68 1.58
N MET A 64 2.52 -12.45 0.58
CA MET A 64 2.56 -13.91 0.63
C MET A 64 4.01 -14.39 0.62
N PHE A 65 4.31 -15.46 1.34
CA PHE A 65 5.62 -16.10 1.29
C PHE A 65 5.85 -16.72 -0.10
N LEU A 66 6.91 -16.29 -0.78
CA LEU A 66 7.31 -16.82 -2.09
C LEU A 66 8.57 -17.69 -2.01
N GLY A 67 9.46 -17.43 -1.04
CA GLY A 67 10.72 -18.17 -0.89
C GLY A 67 11.71 -17.47 0.04
N GLY A 68 12.82 -18.14 0.32
CA GLY A 68 13.86 -17.67 1.23
C GLY A 68 13.67 -18.19 2.66
N SER A 69 14.00 -17.35 3.65
CA SER A 69 13.91 -17.74 5.07
C SER A 69 12.47 -17.65 5.57
N LEU A 70 11.81 -18.80 5.71
CA LEU A 70 10.47 -18.88 6.32
C LEU A 70 10.47 -18.33 7.75
N THR A 71 11.51 -18.60 8.53
CA THR A 71 11.68 -18.07 9.88
C THR A 71 11.63 -16.54 9.90
N LEU A 72 12.36 -15.88 9.00
CA LEU A 72 12.36 -14.42 8.93
C LEU A 72 10.97 -13.87 8.56
N TYR A 73 10.28 -14.53 7.63
CA TYR A 73 8.92 -14.16 7.26
C TYR A 73 7.96 -14.28 8.45
N MET A 74 8.00 -15.41 9.17
CA MET A 74 7.17 -15.63 10.36
C MET A 74 7.47 -14.61 11.46
N GLU A 75 8.74 -14.27 11.71
CA GLU A 75 9.10 -13.25 12.69
C GLU A 75 8.49 -11.86 12.37
N VAL A 76 8.41 -11.50 11.09
CA VAL A 76 7.77 -10.25 10.65
C VAL A 76 6.25 -10.32 10.83
N ARG A 77 5.63 -11.46 10.51
CA ARG A 77 4.19 -11.69 10.74
C ARG A 77 3.85 -11.66 12.23
N ASP A 78 4.66 -12.27 13.08
CA ASP A 78 4.46 -12.26 14.53
C ASP A 78 4.62 -10.85 15.11
N ALA A 79 5.60 -10.09 14.62
CA ALA A 79 5.79 -8.69 15.02
C ALA A 79 4.57 -7.81 14.66
N MET A 80 3.92 -8.09 13.52
CA MET A 80 2.71 -7.40 13.09
C MET A 80 1.54 -7.64 14.07
N THR A 81 1.27 -8.89 14.42
CA THR A 81 0.22 -9.23 15.40
C THR A 81 0.57 -8.70 16.79
N ARG A 82 1.84 -8.79 17.22
CA ARG A 82 2.28 -8.28 18.53
C ARG A 82 2.13 -6.77 18.67
N THR A 83 2.33 -6.02 17.59
CA THR A 83 2.19 -4.55 17.58
C THR A 83 0.74 -4.10 17.37
N GLY A 84 -0.15 -5.00 16.94
CA GLY A 84 -1.55 -4.70 16.66
C GLY A 84 -1.77 -3.91 15.37
N VAL A 85 -0.76 -3.80 14.51
CA VAL A 85 -0.86 -3.01 13.27
C VAL A 85 -1.78 -3.66 12.24
N ASP A 86 -1.96 -4.98 12.30
CA ASP A 86 -2.96 -5.71 11.52
C ASP A 86 -4.38 -5.18 11.77
N GLN A 87 -4.73 -4.92 13.03
CA GLN A 87 -6.03 -4.36 13.40
C GLN A 87 -6.21 -2.92 12.92
N LEU A 88 -5.14 -2.11 12.96
CA LEU A 88 -5.16 -0.74 12.44
C LEU A 88 -5.38 -0.72 10.92
N ILE A 89 -4.75 -1.65 10.20
CA ILE A 89 -4.92 -1.82 8.76
C ILE A 89 -6.37 -2.21 8.44
N GLU A 90 -6.93 -3.18 9.15
CA GLU A 90 -8.34 -3.58 8.97
C GLU A 90 -9.32 -2.44 9.29
N ALA A 91 -9.04 -1.63 10.30
CA ALA A 91 -9.84 -0.45 10.61
C ALA A 91 -9.80 0.59 9.49
N ASP A 92 -8.60 0.87 8.94
CA ASP A 92 -8.43 1.75 7.78
C ASP A 92 -9.18 1.21 6.55
N PHE A 93 -9.16 -0.11 6.29
CA PHE A 93 -9.92 -0.73 5.21
C PHE A 93 -11.43 -0.59 5.38
N ALA A 94 -11.95 -0.85 6.59
CA ALA A 94 -13.37 -0.72 6.89
C ALA A 94 -13.84 0.73 6.69
N HIS A 95 -13.02 1.70 7.13
CA HIS A 95 -13.28 3.13 6.95
C HIS A 95 -13.28 3.50 5.45
N ALA A 96 -12.23 3.14 4.72
CA ALA A 96 -12.11 3.43 3.29
C ALA A 96 -13.25 2.79 2.47
N LEU A 97 -13.70 1.59 2.83
CA LEU A 97 -14.83 0.93 2.18
C LEU A 97 -16.15 1.68 2.42
N LYS A 98 -16.36 2.20 3.64
CA LYS A 98 -17.53 3.01 3.97
C LYS A 98 -17.53 4.32 3.18
N ASP A 99 -16.40 5.00 3.13
CA ASP A 99 -16.25 6.25 2.37
C ASP A 99 -16.48 6.03 0.88
N ARG A 100 -15.91 4.96 0.31
CA ARG A 100 -16.15 4.58 -1.08
C ARG A 100 -17.64 4.34 -1.35
N LYS A 101 -18.34 3.61 -0.48
CA LYS A 101 -19.79 3.36 -0.65
C LYS A 101 -20.60 4.64 -0.59
N HIS A 102 -20.26 5.55 0.33
CA HIS A 102 -20.90 6.87 0.40
C HIS A 102 -20.63 7.70 -0.85
N ALA A 103 -19.38 7.76 -1.32
CA ALA A 103 -19.01 8.46 -2.54
C ALA A 103 -19.76 7.91 -3.76
N MET A 104 -19.79 6.58 -3.92
CA MET A 104 -20.53 5.94 -5.01
C MET A 104 -22.03 6.27 -4.96
N LYS A 105 -22.63 6.26 -3.77
CA LYS A 105 -24.04 6.62 -3.61
C LYS A 105 -24.30 8.08 -3.99
N ALA A 106 -23.49 9.00 -3.48
CA ALA A 106 -23.61 10.42 -3.79
C ALA A 106 -23.45 10.69 -5.30
N LEU A 107 -22.53 9.99 -5.96
CA LEU A 107 -22.33 10.09 -7.41
C LEU A 107 -23.50 9.54 -8.22
N LEU A 108 -24.16 8.47 -7.77
CA LEU A 108 -25.33 7.89 -8.43
C LEU A 108 -26.60 8.73 -8.24
N ASP A 109 -26.72 9.39 -7.09
CA ASP A 109 -27.87 10.24 -6.75
C ASP A 109 -27.74 11.67 -7.32
N ALA A 110 -26.58 12.04 -7.85
CA ALA A 110 -26.29 13.38 -8.36
C ALA A 110 -27.05 13.67 -9.68
N PRO A 111 -27.65 14.87 -9.83
CA PRO A 111 -28.30 15.27 -11.07
C PRO A 111 -27.26 15.47 -12.18
N GLY A 112 -27.47 14.84 -13.34
CA GLY A 112 -26.50 14.78 -14.44
C GLY A 112 -26.26 16.10 -15.19
N ASP A 113 -27.12 17.09 -14.98
CA ASP A 113 -27.08 18.41 -15.64
C ASP A 113 -26.32 19.48 -14.82
N ALA A 114 -26.07 19.24 -13.53
CA ALA A 114 -25.29 20.15 -12.67
C ALA A 114 -24.58 19.42 -11.52
N ILE A 115 -23.36 18.95 -11.78
CA ILE A 115 -22.48 18.39 -10.73
C ILE A 115 -21.68 19.53 -10.09
N ASP A 116 -21.96 19.78 -8.81
CA ASP A 116 -21.22 20.76 -7.99
C ASP A 116 -19.76 20.32 -7.73
N ALA A 117 -18.95 21.24 -7.20
CA ALA A 117 -17.53 20.99 -6.97
C ALA A 117 -17.27 19.89 -5.93
N GLU A 118 -18.16 19.74 -4.95
CA GLU A 118 -18.06 18.75 -3.89
C GLU A 118 -18.28 17.34 -4.45
N THR A 119 -19.37 17.14 -5.20
CA THR A 119 -19.70 15.88 -5.87
C THR A 119 -18.64 15.52 -6.91
N ARG A 120 -18.12 16.52 -7.65
CA ARG A 120 -17.02 16.30 -8.59
C ARG A 120 -15.75 15.82 -7.90
N SER A 121 -15.48 16.29 -6.68
CA SER A 121 -14.29 15.88 -5.92
C SER A 121 -14.28 14.39 -5.59
N LEU A 122 -15.45 13.73 -5.55
CA LEU A 122 -15.60 12.31 -5.24
C LEU A 122 -15.14 11.38 -6.37
N PHE A 123 -14.90 11.90 -7.59
CA PHE A 123 -14.32 11.12 -8.69
C PHE A 123 -12.81 10.94 -8.58
N TYR A 124 -12.13 11.80 -7.81
CA TYR A 124 -10.68 11.80 -7.69
C TYR A 124 -10.23 11.06 -6.45
N PHE A 125 -9.12 10.33 -6.56
CA PHE A 125 -8.48 9.77 -5.37
C PHE A 125 -7.91 10.92 -4.52
N SER A 126 -7.99 10.80 -3.20
CA SER A 126 -7.54 11.86 -2.26
C SER A 126 -6.07 12.29 -2.45
N GLN A 127 -5.23 11.45 -3.08
CA GLN A 127 -3.83 11.75 -3.42
C GLN A 127 -3.61 12.47 -4.76
N GLU A 128 -4.57 12.47 -5.70
CA GLU A 128 -4.48 13.29 -6.93
C GLU A 128 -4.67 14.80 -6.64
N ARG A 129 -5.01 15.18 -5.40
CA ARG A 129 -5.04 16.59 -4.98
C ARG A 129 -3.67 17.17 -4.61
N VAL A 130 -2.64 16.33 -4.43
CA VAL A 130 -1.27 16.76 -4.07
C VAL A 130 -0.32 16.66 -5.26
N GLU A 131 -0.56 15.76 -6.21
CA GLU A 131 0.28 15.64 -7.42
C GLU A 131 0.00 16.72 -8.48
N PHE A 132 -1.09 17.48 -8.34
CA PHE A 132 -1.48 18.56 -9.27
C PHE A 132 -1.61 19.94 -8.59
N SER A 133 -0.97 20.15 -7.44
CA SER A 133 -0.83 21.47 -6.77
C SER A 133 0.61 21.95 -6.80
#